data_AF-A0A0B1TAR1-F1
#
_entry.id   AF-A0A0B1TAR1-F1
#
_cell.length_a   1.000
_cell.length_b   1.000
_cell.length_c   1.000
_cell.angle_alpha   90.00
_cell.angle_beta   90.00
_cell.angle_gamma   90.00
#
_symmetry.space_group_name_H-M   'P 1'
#
loop_
_entity.id
_entity.type
_entity.pdbx_description
1 polymer ?
#
loop_
_entity_poly.entity_id
_entity_poly.type
_entity_poly.pdbx_seq_one_letter_code
_entity_poly.pdbx_strand_id
1 'polypeptide(L)'
;MEDRAVPDRKSWDSACHFMGQVDTRIFDAQQRNPIRLIQTAANRLAMVNKQLNDARGPGWVSRWIFWQTPSADNHFASAVQDELAAMLSGDPEHKQALTDEDILVVRRNLETKGVIEVPSETIRRQWNLMYKKHFLERTIQTSRDCPSLYQHYRQGFNEGDVDCQTVVFFYRCFLIQRMLKLTCNALRQQITNTEQRRLEKEVKDVLDDWSQEADKKQKYLTGRRVDLAEELKQVRRIQEKLEEFMVQLQREK
;
A
#
# COMPACT_ATOMS: atom_id res chain seq x y z
N MET A 1 5.18 -7.89 34.85
CA MET A 1 4.40 -7.66 33.62
C MET A 1 5.35 -7.97 32.48
N GLU A 2 5.17 -9.10 31.80
CA GLU A 2 6.00 -9.41 30.63
C GLU A 2 5.58 -8.46 29.50
N ASP A 3 6.54 -7.69 28.98
CA ASP A 3 6.37 -6.88 27.77
C ASP A 3 6.16 -7.82 26.58
N ARG A 4 4.90 -8.12 26.27
CA ARG A 4 4.56 -8.96 25.13
C ARG A 4 4.53 -8.13 23.87
N ALA A 5 5.11 -8.68 22.81
CA ALA A 5 5.22 -8.01 21.52
C ALA A 5 3.85 -7.62 20.92
N VAL A 6 2.78 -8.39 21.20
CA VAL A 6 1.41 -8.05 20.81
C VAL A 6 0.58 -7.78 22.08
N PRO A 7 0.07 -6.54 22.27
CA PRO A 7 -0.54 -6.13 23.54
C PRO A 7 -1.97 -6.64 23.74
N ASP A 8 -2.76 -6.78 22.67
CA ASP A 8 -4.19 -7.07 22.77
C ASP A 8 -4.72 -7.98 21.63
N ARG A 9 -5.89 -8.55 21.86
CA ARG A 9 -6.58 -9.46 20.94
C ARG A 9 -6.90 -8.82 19.59
N LYS A 10 -7.34 -7.55 19.56
CA LYS A 10 -7.66 -6.87 18.30
C LYS A 10 -6.41 -6.66 17.46
N SER A 11 -5.30 -6.30 18.08
CA SER A 11 -3.99 -6.17 17.43
C SER A 11 -3.51 -7.50 16.85
N TRP A 12 -3.72 -8.60 17.58
CA TRP A 12 -3.46 -9.96 17.09
C TRP A 12 -4.28 -10.32 15.86
N ASP A 13 -5.60 -10.16 15.94
CA ASP A 13 -6.52 -10.49 14.85
C ASP A 13 -6.24 -9.62 13.61
N SER A 14 -5.88 -8.35 13.82
CA SER A 14 -5.47 -7.44 12.74
C SER A 14 -4.17 -7.90 12.06
N ALA A 15 -3.21 -8.42 12.82
CA ALA A 15 -1.97 -8.97 12.28
C ALA A 15 -2.21 -10.27 11.50
N CYS A 16 -3.03 -11.18 12.03
CA CYS A 16 -3.45 -12.39 11.32
C CYS A 16 -4.16 -12.05 10.01
N HIS A 17 -5.06 -11.06 10.04
CA HIS A 17 -5.75 -10.57 8.85
C HIS A 17 -4.79 -9.94 7.84
N PHE A 18 -3.86 -9.09 8.29
CA PHE A 18 -2.83 -8.48 7.44
C PHE A 18 -1.92 -9.52 6.76
N MET A 19 -1.53 -10.55 7.51
CA MET A 19 -0.76 -11.69 6.99
C MET A 19 -1.54 -12.48 5.94
N GLY A 20 -2.83 -12.74 6.23
CA GLY A 20 -3.71 -13.57 5.43
C GLY A 20 -4.42 -12.88 4.27
N GLN A 21 -4.46 -11.55 4.23
CA GLN A 21 -5.43 -10.82 3.42
C GLN A 21 -5.33 -11.18 1.93
N VAL A 22 -6.30 -11.98 1.49
CA VAL A 22 -6.74 -12.22 0.11
C VAL A 22 -7.80 -11.16 -0.22
N ASP A 23 -7.56 -9.87 0.08
CA ASP A 23 -8.59 -8.86 -0.16
C ASP A 23 -8.42 -8.21 -1.53
N THR A 24 -9.27 -8.65 -2.46
CA THR A 24 -9.64 -7.96 -3.71
C THR A 24 -10.65 -6.82 -3.44
N ARG A 25 -10.93 -6.47 -2.17
CA ARG A 25 -11.97 -5.52 -1.79
C ARG A 25 -11.57 -4.50 -0.71
N ILE A 26 -10.30 -4.09 -0.63
CA ILE A 26 -10.03 -2.75 -0.08
C ILE A 26 -10.38 -1.74 -1.17
N PHE A 27 -11.68 -1.46 -1.28
CA PHE A 27 -12.21 -0.25 -1.90
C PHE A 27 -11.83 0.92 -0.98
N ASP A 28 -10.57 1.38 -1.06
CA ASP A 28 -10.27 2.75 -0.69
C ASP A 28 -10.89 3.63 -1.78
N ALA A 29 -12.16 4.01 -1.59
CA ALA A 29 -12.87 4.93 -2.47
C ALA A 29 -12.27 6.36 -2.48
N GLN A 30 -11.10 6.58 -1.87
CA GLN A 30 -10.50 7.90 -1.68
C GLN A 30 -8.98 7.98 -1.98
N GLN A 31 -8.37 6.95 -2.56
CA GLN A 31 -6.95 7.01 -2.98
C GLN A 31 -6.79 6.70 -4.47
N ARG A 32 -6.76 7.77 -5.28
CA ARG A 32 -6.64 7.73 -6.74
C ARG A 32 -5.26 7.30 -7.26
N ASN A 33 -4.39 6.76 -6.39
CA ASN A 33 -3.18 6.02 -6.70
C ASN A 33 -2.74 5.26 -5.43
N PRO A 34 -2.94 3.94 -5.31
CA PRO A 34 -2.39 3.20 -4.20
C PRO A 34 -0.88 3.11 -4.39
N ILE A 35 -0.13 3.70 -3.46
CA ILE A 35 1.28 3.32 -3.33
C ILE A 35 1.26 1.81 -3.03
N ARG A 36 1.70 1.00 -4.00
CA ARG A 36 1.83 -0.47 -3.95
C ARG A 36 2.89 -0.90 -2.92
N LEU A 37 2.81 -0.39 -1.70
CA LEU A 37 3.91 -0.54 -0.73
C LEU A 37 4.03 -1.97 -0.24
N ILE A 38 2.94 -2.75 -0.19
CA ILE A 38 2.99 -4.14 0.30
C ILE A 38 1.99 -5.00 -0.49
N GLN A 39 2.51 -6.01 -1.19
CA GLN A 39 1.70 -7.05 -1.82
C GLN A 39 1.45 -8.15 -0.79
N THR A 40 0.18 -8.48 -0.51
CA THR A 40 -0.20 -9.50 0.47
C THR A 40 0.33 -10.90 0.11
N ALA A 41 0.44 -11.79 1.10
CA ALA A 41 0.94 -13.16 0.90
C ALA A 41 0.17 -13.90 -0.20
N ALA A 42 -1.16 -13.75 -0.23
CA ALA A 42 -2.03 -14.34 -1.25
C ALA A 42 -1.77 -13.82 -2.67
N ASN A 43 -1.59 -12.50 -2.83
CA ASN A 43 -1.29 -11.93 -4.13
C ASN A 43 0.12 -12.30 -4.60
N ARG A 44 1.09 -12.35 -3.67
CA ARG A 44 2.43 -12.87 -3.95
C ARG A 44 2.38 -14.33 -4.37
N LEU A 45 1.54 -15.14 -3.73
CA LEU A 45 1.33 -16.53 -4.09
C LEU A 45 0.76 -16.67 -5.50
N ALA A 46 -0.27 -15.87 -5.85
CA ALA A 46 -0.81 -15.86 -7.21
C ALA A 46 0.25 -15.48 -8.27
N MET A 47 1.10 -14.50 -7.97
CA MET A 47 2.21 -14.10 -8.84
C MET A 47 3.26 -15.21 -8.99
N VAL A 48 3.63 -15.89 -7.90
CA VAL A 48 4.59 -17.01 -7.92
C VAL A 48 4.00 -18.21 -8.65
N ASN A 49 2.73 -18.56 -8.41
CA ASN A 49 2.03 -19.61 -9.15
C ASN A 49 1.99 -19.32 -10.65
N LYS A 50 1.76 -18.06 -11.03
CA LYS A 50 1.86 -17.66 -12.42
C LYS A 50 3.28 -17.87 -12.98
N GLN A 51 4.31 -17.44 -12.26
CA GLN A 51 5.71 -17.65 -12.68
C GLN A 51 6.09 -19.13 -12.82
N LEU A 52 5.61 -19.97 -11.91
CA LEU A 52 5.82 -21.43 -11.97
C LEU A 52 5.10 -22.06 -13.18
N ASN A 53 3.85 -21.66 -13.43
CA ASN A 53 3.08 -22.14 -14.57
C ASN A 53 3.70 -21.67 -15.90
N ASP A 54 4.09 -20.40 -15.99
CA ASP A 54 4.75 -19.84 -17.16
C ASP A 54 6.09 -20.57 -17.44
N ALA A 55 6.85 -20.92 -16.39
CA ALA A 55 8.09 -21.68 -16.50
C ALA A 55 7.86 -23.16 -16.86
N ARG A 56 6.76 -23.78 -16.43
CA ARG A 56 6.40 -25.16 -16.78
C ARG A 56 5.92 -25.27 -18.22
N GLY A 57 5.43 -24.17 -18.78
CA GLY A 57 4.95 -24.08 -20.17
C GLY A 57 3.49 -24.49 -20.34
N PRO A 58 3.02 -24.58 -21.59
CA PRO A 58 1.61 -24.80 -21.90
C PRO A 58 1.16 -26.18 -21.40
N GLY A 59 0.08 -26.19 -20.62
CA GLY A 59 -0.57 -27.41 -20.15
C GLY A 59 -1.16 -28.23 -21.30
N TRP A 60 -1.56 -29.46 -21.01
CA TRP A 60 -2.12 -30.39 -22.00
C TRP A 60 -3.27 -29.76 -22.82
N VAL A 61 -4.24 -29.12 -22.16
CA VAL A 61 -5.37 -28.46 -22.85
C VAL A 61 -4.88 -27.35 -23.80
N SER A 62 -3.94 -26.50 -23.36
CA SER A 62 -3.42 -25.42 -24.20
C SER A 62 -2.63 -25.93 -25.40
N ARG A 63 -1.93 -27.06 -25.26
CA ARG A 63 -1.21 -27.71 -26.35
C ARG A 63 -2.16 -28.21 -27.43
N TRP A 64 -3.34 -28.72 -27.04
CA TRP A 64 -4.34 -29.25 -27.97
C TRP A 64 -5.23 -28.16 -28.58
N ILE A 65 -5.68 -27.18 -27.79
CA ILE A 65 -6.61 -26.14 -28.25
C ILE A 65 -5.88 -25.02 -29.01
N PHE A 66 -4.72 -24.59 -28.51
CA PHE A 66 -3.97 -23.46 -29.07
C PHE A 66 -2.72 -23.90 -29.85
N TRP A 67 -2.52 -25.20 -30.06
CA TRP A 67 -1.39 -25.78 -30.80
C TRP A 67 -0.02 -25.27 -30.30
N GLN A 68 0.11 -25.03 -29.00
CA GLN A 68 1.35 -24.54 -28.41
C GLN A 68 2.32 -25.69 -28.12
N THR A 69 3.60 -25.52 -28.46
CA THR A 69 4.65 -26.48 -28.15
C THR A 69 5.52 -26.00 -26.98
N PRO A 70 5.81 -26.83 -25.97
CA PRO A 70 6.73 -26.45 -24.89
C PRO A 70 8.16 -26.30 -25.43
N SER A 71 8.91 -25.34 -24.89
CA SER A 71 10.35 -25.19 -25.15
C SER A 71 11.16 -26.26 -24.40
N ALA A 72 12.43 -26.44 -24.78
CA ALA A 72 13.36 -27.30 -24.05
C ALA A 72 13.49 -26.87 -22.56
N ASP A 73 13.54 -25.56 -22.31
CA ASP A 73 13.57 -25.00 -20.95
C ASP A 73 12.32 -25.36 -20.13
N ASN A 74 11.15 -25.37 -20.76
CA ASN A 74 9.90 -25.76 -20.11
C ASN A 74 9.91 -27.25 -19.71
N HIS A 75 10.51 -28.10 -20.54
CA HIS A 75 10.69 -29.51 -20.23
C HIS A 75 11.61 -29.71 -19.02
N PHE A 76 12.75 -29.02 -18.98
CA PHE A 76 13.65 -29.05 -17.82
C PHE A 76 12.98 -28.49 -16.57
N ALA A 77 12.29 -27.35 -16.67
CA ALA A 77 11.59 -26.74 -15.55
C ALA A 77 10.48 -27.65 -15.00
N SER A 78 9.71 -28.32 -15.86
CA SER A 78 8.68 -29.27 -15.40
C SER A 78 9.30 -30.44 -14.64
N ALA A 79 10.34 -31.08 -15.19
CA ALA A 79 10.99 -32.22 -14.57
C ALA A 79 11.62 -31.85 -13.22
N VAL A 80 12.29 -30.70 -13.16
CA VAL A 80 12.86 -30.14 -11.92
C VAL A 80 11.76 -29.84 -10.90
N GLN A 81 10.67 -29.18 -11.31
CA GLN A 81 9.56 -28.89 -10.40
C GLN A 81 8.94 -30.16 -9.81
N ASP A 82 8.80 -31.22 -10.59
CA ASP A 82 8.23 -32.50 -10.14
C ASP A 82 9.14 -33.19 -9.10
N GLU A 83 10.46 -33.16 -9.31
CA GLU A 83 11.44 -33.67 -8.35
C GLU A 83 11.49 -32.85 -7.06
N LEU A 84 11.53 -31.53 -7.18
CA LEU A 84 11.57 -30.63 -6.04
C LEU A 84 10.26 -30.71 -5.23
N ALA A 85 9.11 -30.90 -5.89
CA ALA A 85 7.84 -31.10 -5.20
C ALA A 85 7.84 -32.39 -4.35
N ALA A 86 8.42 -33.47 -4.86
CA ALA A 86 8.58 -34.71 -4.10
C ALA A 86 9.47 -34.51 -2.87
N MET A 87 10.59 -33.80 -3.04
CA MET A 87 11.50 -33.46 -1.94
C MET A 87 10.82 -32.60 -0.86
N LEU A 88 10.10 -31.55 -1.24
CA LEU A 88 9.32 -30.70 -0.33
C LEU A 88 8.20 -31.48 0.40
N SER A 89 7.59 -32.48 -0.26
CA SER A 89 6.57 -33.31 0.38
C SER A 89 7.15 -34.29 1.40
N GLY A 90 8.40 -34.73 1.20
CA GLY A 90 9.13 -35.60 2.14
C GLY A 90 9.74 -34.84 3.31
N ASP A 91 10.17 -33.59 3.10
CA ASP A 91 10.68 -32.70 4.13
C ASP A 91 9.97 -31.32 4.09
N PRO A 92 8.84 -31.17 4.81
CA PRO A 92 8.10 -29.90 4.86
C PRO A 92 8.85 -28.75 5.55
N GLU A 93 9.87 -29.05 6.35
CA GLU A 93 10.69 -28.09 7.12
C GLU A 93 12.03 -27.78 6.45
N HIS A 94 12.16 -28.14 5.16
CA HIS A 94 13.39 -27.91 4.40
C HIS A 94 13.81 -26.43 4.43
N LYS A 95 15.13 -26.18 4.47
CA LYS A 95 15.68 -24.81 4.44
C LYS A 95 15.44 -24.12 3.10
N GLN A 96 15.36 -22.78 3.13
CA GLN A 96 15.18 -21.96 1.92
C GLN A 96 16.29 -22.15 0.88
N ALA A 97 17.54 -22.37 1.31
CA ALA A 97 18.66 -22.56 0.40
C ALA A 97 18.93 -24.06 0.23
N LEU A 98 19.01 -24.52 -1.02
CA LEU A 98 19.53 -25.84 -1.33
C LEU A 98 21.03 -25.87 -1.06
N THR A 99 21.47 -26.91 -0.36
CA THR A 99 22.89 -27.23 -0.27
C THR A 99 23.38 -27.78 -1.61
N ASP A 100 24.70 -27.77 -1.82
CA ASP A 100 25.27 -28.35 -3.04
C ASP A 100 25.06 -29.87 -3.09
N GLU A 101 24.93 -30.54 -1.93
CA GLU A 101 24.56 -31.95 -1.83
C GLU A 101 23.13 -32.20 -2.34
N ASP A 102 22.16 -31.38 -1.92
CA ASP A 102 20.77 -31.49 -2.38
C ASP A 102 20.68 -31.33 -3.91
N ILE A 103 21.46 -30.42 -4.47
CA ILE A 103 21.49 -30.20 -5.92
C ILE A 103 22.07 -31.41 -6.65
N LEU A 104 23.11 -32.04 -6.11
CA LEU A 104 23.65 -33.27 -6.66
C LEU A 104 22.64 -34.42 -6.62
N VAL A 105 21.89 -34.55 -5.51
CA VAL A 105 20.83 -35.56 -5.37
C VAL A 105 19.72 -35.32 -6.40
N VAL A 106 19.19 -34.10 -6.50
CA VAL A 106 18.15 -33.74 -7.47
C VAL A 106 18.63 -34.00 -8.90
N ARG A 107 19.87 -33.64 -9.22
CA ARG A 107 20.46 -33.88 -10.54
C ARG A 107 20.54 -35.36 -10.87
N ARG A 108 21.02 -36.19 -9.94
CA ARG A 108 21.12 -37.65 -10.14
C ARG A 108 19.73 -38.29 -10.32
N ASN A 109 18.72 -37.80 -9.61
CA ASN A 109 17.35 -38.28 -9.75
C ASN A 109 16.76 -37.90 -11.12
N LEU A 110 17.06 -36.70 -11.63
CA LEU A 110 16.67 -36.26 -12.98
C LEU A 110 17.36 -37.09 -14.08
N GLU A 111 18.65 -37.40 -13.91
CA GLU A 111 19.40 -38.26 -14.83
C GLU A 111 18.79 -39.67 -14.89
N THR A 112 18.37 -40.21 -13.74
CA THR A 112 17.66 -41.51 -13.65
C THR A 112 16.32 -41.48 -14.40
N LYS A 113 15.65 -40.33 -14.43
CA LYS A 113 14.41 -40.09 -15.19
C LYS A 113 14.64 -39.80 -16.67
N GLY A 114 15.88 -39.86 -17.15
CA GLY A 114 16.25 -39.62 -18.54
C GLY A 114 16.36 -38.15 -18.94
N VAL A 115 16.38 -37.23 -17.96
CA VAL A 115 16.58 -35.79 -18.20
C VAL A 115 18.05 -35.45 -17.92
N ILE A 116 18.85 -35.36 -18.97
CA ILE A 116 20.30 -35.15 -18.89
C ILE A 116 20.62 -33.66 -19.16
N GLU A 117 21.75 -33.18 -18.64
CA GLU A 117 22.29 -31.81 -18.85
C GLU A 117 21.51 -30.65 -18.21
N VAL A 118 20.77 -30.87 -17.12
CA VAL A 118 20.10 -29.77 -16.43
C VAL A 118 21.13 -28.86 -15.73
N PRO A 119 21.16 -27.54 -16.01
CA PRO A 119 22.05 -26.61 -15.32
C PRO A 119 21.67 -26.45 -13.84
N SER A 120 22.66 -26.45 -12.95
CA SER A 120 22.43 -26.25 -11.51
C SER A 120 21.73 -24.93 -11.19
N GLU A 121 21.96 -23.89 -11.99
CA GLU A 121 21.27 -22.59 -11.86
C GLU A 121 19.76 -22.71 -12.10
N THR A 122 19.34 -23.58 -13.03
CA THR A 122 17.92 -23.85 -13.27
C THR A 122 17.28 -24.51 -12.06
N ILE A 123 17.98 -25.45 -11.42
CA ILE A 123 17.51 -26.12 -10.19
C ILE A 123 17.34 -25.10 -9.07
N ARG A 124 18.35 -24.25 -8.80
CA ARG A 124 18.27 -23.19 -7.79
C ARG A 124 17.14 -22.20 -8.07
N ARG A 125 16.97 -21.80 -9.33
CA ARG A 125 15.90 -20.86 -9.73
C ARG A 125 14.51 -21.44 -9.50
N GLN A 126 14.27 -22.69 -9.92
CA GLN A 126 12.98 -23.35 -9.72
C GLN A 126 12.72 -23.60 -8.24
N TRP A 127 13.74 -24.02 -7.48
CA TRP A 127 13.64 -24.18 -6.04
C TRP A 127 13.22 -22.91 -5.32
N ASN A 128 13.85 -21.78 -5.63
CA ASN A 128 13.48 -20.50 -5.03
C ASN A 128 12.00 -20.15 -5.23
N LEU A 129 11.43 -20.49 -6.40
CA LEU A 129 10.02 -20.27 -6.69
C LEU A 129 9.11 -21.27 -5.96
N MET A 130 9.48 -22.55 -5.97
CA MET A 130 8.73 -23.62 -5.30
C MET A 130 8.71 -23.45 -3.77
N TYR A 131 9.87 -23.20 -3.17
CA TYR A 131 9.98 -22.92 -1.74
C TYR A 131 9.19 -21.66 -1.37
N LYS A 132 9.27 -20.60 -2.18
CA LYS A 132 8.49 -19.38 -1.94
C LYS A 132 6.99 -19.63 -2.02
N LYS A 133 6.51 -20.47 -2.94
CA LYS A 133 5.12 -20.91 -3.00
C LYS A 133 4.72 -21.62 -1.70
N HIS A 134 5.48 -22.64 -1.31
CA HIS A 134 5.26 -23.43 -0.09
C HIS A 134 5.22 -22.55 1.17
N PHE A 135 6.20 -21.67 1.32
CA PHE A 135 6.27 -20.73 2.43
C PHE A 135 5.05 -19.80 2.48
N LEU A 136 4.61 -19.27 1.33
CA LEU A 136 3.44 -18.39 1.26
C LEU A 136 2.14 -19.15 1.56
N GLU A 137 1.98 -20.38 1.07
CA GLU A 137 0.84 -21.24 1.38
C GLU A 137 0.77 -21.55 2.87
N ARG A 138 1.90 -21.92 3.48
CA ARG A 138 2.01 -22.12 4.93
C ARG A 138 1.65 -20.86 5.70
N THR A 139 2.19 -19.70 5.29
CA THR A 139 1.90 -18.40 5.95
C THR A 139 0.41 -18.07 5.90
N ILE A 140 -0.26 -18.31 4.77
CA ILE A 140 -1.71 -18.10 4.61
C ILE A 140 -2.49 -19.07 5.51
N GLN A 141 -2.04 -20.33 5.59
CA GLN A 141 -2.68 -21.32 6.45
C GLN A 141 -2.55 -20.94 7.93
N THR A 142 -1.33 -20.59 8.37
CA THR A 142 -1.07 -20.04 9.71
C THR A 142 -1.94 -18.82 10.00
N SER A 143 -2.23 -17.97 9.01
CA SER A 143 -3.11 -16.81 9.20
C SER A 143 -4.55 -17.18 9.53
N ARG A 144 -5.01 -18.35 9.07
CA ARG A 144 -6.36 -18.87 9.32
C ARG A 144 -6.46 -19.55 10.68
N ASP A 145 -5.36 -20.16 11.12
CA ASP A 145 -5.33 -20.98 12.35
C ASP A 145 -4.95 -20.14 13.59
N CYS A 146 -4.07 -19.14 13.43
CA CYS A 146 -3.61 -18.28 14.51
C CYS A 146 -4.68 -17.41 15.21
N PRO A 147 -5.79 -16.96 14.57
CA PRO A 147 -6.86 -16.31 15.29
C PRO A 147 -7.38 -17.16 16.45
N SER A 148 -7.56 -18.48 16.34
CA SER A 148 -7.98 -19.29 17.50
C SER A 148 -6.93 -19.39 18.61
N LEU A 149 -5.66 -19.13 18.32
CA LEU A 149 -4.53 -19.46 19.19
C LEU A 149 -4.04 -18.31 20.09
N TYR A 150 -4.72 -17.15 20.10
CA TYR A 150 -4.31 -16.01 20.92
C TYR A 150 -4.22 -16.33 22.42
N GLN A 151 -5.09 -17.22 22.93
CA GLN A 151 -5.05 -17.60 24.34
C GLN A 151 -3.79 -18.41 24.67
N HIS A 152 -3.33 -19.27 23.76
CA HIS A 152 -2.07 -20.01 23.90
C HIS A 152 -0.87 -19.06 23.85
N TYR A 153 -0.86 -18.10 22.92
CA TYR A 153 0.12 -17.01 22.88
C TYR A 153 0.12 -16.21 24.20
N ARG A 154 -1.06 -15.90 24.75
CA ARG A 154 -1.20 -15.20 26.03
C ARG A 154 -0.75 -16.04 27.24
N GLN A 155 -0.67 -17.34 27.14
CA GLN A 155 -0.24 -18.20 28.24
C GLN A 155 1.23 -18.59 28.13
N GLY A 156 1.92 -18.20 27.06
CA GLY A 156 3.32 -18.56 26.81
C GLY A 156 3.50 -20.03 26.38
N PHE A 157 2.42 -20.71 26.00
CA PHE A 157 2.50 -22.06 25.46
C PHE A 157 3.08 -22.01 24.06
N ASN A 158 4.30 -22.53 23.90
CA ASN A 158 5.01 -22.63 22.62
C ASN A 158 5.24 -24.10 22.20
N GLU A 159 4.54 -25.06 22.81
CA GLU A 159 4.70 -26.51 22.53
C GLU A 159 3.82 -27.02 21.38
N GLY A 160 3.12 -26.14 20.67
CA GLY A 160 2.30 -26.50 19.51
C GLY A 160 3.04 -26.26 18.19
N ASP A 161 2.82 -27.14 17.23
CA ASP A 161 3.31 -27.14 15.83
C ASP A 161 2.97 -25.88 15.01
N VAL A 162 2.27 -24.91 15.61
CA VAL A 162 1.82 -23.67 14.97
C VAL A 162 2.72 -22.52 15.41
N ASP A 163 3.72 -22.22 14.58
CA ASP A 163 4.68 -21.14 14.81
C ASP A 163 4.04 -19.74 14.72
N CYS A 164 3.48 -19.33 15.85
CA CYS A 164 2.88 -18.03 16.07
C CYS A 164 3.90 -16.88 16.06
N GLN A 165 5.23 -17.15 15.99
CA GLN A 165 6.24 -16.11 15.85
C GLN A 165 6.09 -15.33 14.54
N THR A 166 5.61 -16.00 13.50
CA THR A 166 5.29 -15.36 12.22
C THR A 166 4.25 -14.25 12.41
N VAL A 167 3.22 -14.45 13.25
CA VAL A 167 2.22 -13.42 13.55
C VAL A 167 2.84 -12.20 14.24
N VAL A 168 3.80 -12.40 15.14
CA VAL A 168 4.51 -11.31 15.83
C VAL A 168 5.31 -10.47 14.83
N PHE A 169 6.00 -11.13 13.88
CA PHE A 169 6.70 -10.43 12.80
C PHE A 169 5.73 -9.58 11.96
N PHE A 170 4.60 -10.16 11.53
CA PHE A 170 3.60 -9.44 10.75
C PHE A 170 2.93 -8.32 11.54
N TYR A 171 2.74 -8.47 12.85
CA TYR A 171 2.26 -7.39 13.70
C TYR A 171 3.21 -6.19 13.71
N ARG A 172 4.53 -6.43 13.85
CA ARG A 172 5.54 -5.37 13.80
C ARG A 172 5.53 -4.66 12.44
N CYS A 173 5.42 -5.41 11.35
CA CYS A 173 5.32 -4.86 10.00
C CYS A 173 4.04 -4.02 9.81
N PHE A 174 2.90 -4.55 10.27
CA PHE A 174 1.61 -3.87 10.23
C PHE A 174 1.65 -2.54 11.01
N LEU A 175 2.28 -2.53 12.19
CA LEU A 175 2.41 -1.33 13.00
C LEU A 175 3.24 -0.26 12.28
N ILE A 176 4.38 -0.63 11.69
CA ILE A 176 5.23 0.28 10.90
C ILE A 176 4.45 0.85 9.72
N GLN A 177 3.70 0.00 8.99
CA GLN A 177 2.88 0.45 7.87
C GLN A 177 1.81 1.45 8.32
N ARG A 178 1.15 1.19 9.46
CA ARG A 178 0.15 2.09 10.03
C ARG A 178 0.77 3.43 10.42
N MET A 179 1.92 3.41 11.11
CA MET A 179 2.64 4.61 11.50
C MET A 179 3.07 5.43 10.27
N LEU A 180 3.61 4.77 9.25
CA LEU A 180 4.00 5.43 8.00
C LEU A 180 2.81 6.11 7.31
N LYS A 181 1.67 5.41 7.20
CA LYS A 181 0.44 5.99 6.61
C LYS A 181 -0.05 7.22 7.37
N LEU A 182 -0.08 7.17 8.71
CA LEU A 182 -0.50 8.30 9.54
C LEU A 182 0.45 9.48 9.38
N THR A 183 1.77 9.24 9.42
CA THR A 183 2.77 10.29 9.21
C THR A 183 2.68 10.91 7.83
N CYS A 184 2.53 10.11 6.77
CA CYS A 184 2.34 10.62 5.41
C CYS A 184 1.08 11.49 5.29
N ASN A 185 -0.03 11.07 5.89
CA ASN A 185 -1.27 11.85 5.87
C ASN A 185 -1.13 13.15 6.67
N ALA A 186 -0.50 13.11 7.85
CA ALA A 186 -0.23 14.28 8.66
C ALA A 186 0.68 15.28 7.93
N LEU A 187 1.77 14.79 7.33
CA LEU A 187 2.68 15.62 6.52
C LEU A 187 1.95 16.24 5.32
N ARG A 188 1.12 15.48 4.62
CA ARG A 188 0.32 16.00 3.51
C ARG A 188 -0.60 17.13 3.97
N GLN A 189 -1.31 16.93 5.08
CA GLN A 189 -2.20 17.95 5.63
C GLN A 189 -1.44 19.18 6.11
N GLN A 190 -0.26 18.99 6.72
CA GLN A 190 0.61 20.09 7.14
C GLN A 190 1.09 20.92 5.94
N ILE A 191 1.58 20.27 4.88
CA ILE A 191 2.02 20.95 3.66
C ILE A 191 0.85 21.69 3.02
N THR A 192 -0.29 21.04 2.82
CA THR A 192 -1.47 21.67 2.22
C THR A 192 -1.94 22.89 3.03
N ASN A 193 -2.01 22.79 4.35
CA ASN A 193 -2.40 23.92 5.20
C ASN A 193 -1.39 25.08 5.14
N THR A 194 -0.09 24.77 5.06
CA THR A 194 0.97 25.78 5.00
C THR A 194 0.94 26.51 3.66
N GLU A 195 0.85 25.77 2.56
CA GLU A 195 0.75 26.34 1.21
C GLU A 195 -0.56 27.12 1.03
N GLN A 196 -1.67 26.66 1.59
CA GLN A 196 -2.94 27.39 1.56
C GLN A 196 -2.81 28.76 2.25
N ARG A 197 -2.22 28.82 3.45
CA ARG A 197 -2.02 30.09 4.17
C ARG A 197 -1.07 31.02 3.44
N ARG A 198 -0.02 30.48 2.83
CA ARG A 198 0.93 31.25 2.02
C ARG A 198 0.23 31.87 0.80
N LEU A 199 -0.52 31.07 0.05
CA LEU A 199 -1.27 31.53 -1.11
C LEU A 199 -2.32 32.58 -0.72
N GLU A 200 -3.04 32.36 0.39
CA GLU A 200 -4.01 33.32 0.90
C GLU A 200 -3.35 34.68 1.21
N LYS A 201 -2.15 34.67 1.81
CA LYS A 201 -1.39 35.88 2.06
C LYS A 201 -0.94 36.55 0.77
N GLU A 202 -0.37 35.80 -0.18
CA GLU A 202 0.07 36.36 -1.47
C GLU A 202 -1.11 36.95 -2.26
N VAL A 203 -2.28 36.28 -2.27
CA VAL A 203 -3.50 36.81 -2.90
C VAL A 203 -3.98 38.07 -2.20
N LYS A 204 -3.93 38.11 -0.87
CA LYS A 204 -4.33 39.30 -0.10
C LYS A 204 -3.40 40.48 -0.38
N ASP A 205 -2.09 40.25 -0.38
CA ASP A 205 -1.09 41.30 -0.65
C ASP A 205 -1.31 41.88 -2.06
N VAL A 206 -1.53 41.02 -3.07
CA VAL A 206 -1.87 41.47 -4.45
C VAL A 206 -3.19 42.24 -4.49
N LEU A 207 -4.21 41.81 -3.75
CA LEU A 207 -5.49 42.49 -3.69
C LEU A 207 -5.37 43.85 -2.99
N ASP A 208 -4.58 43.94 -1.93
CA ASP A 208 -4.29 45.17 -1.20
C ASP A 208 -3.55 46.16 -2.13
N ASP A 209 -2.57 45.71 -2.90
CA ASP A 209 -1.89 46.53 -3.91
C ASP A 209 -2.87 47.05 -4.97
N TRP A 210 -3.74 46.18 -5.51
CA TRP A 210 -4.76 46.59 -6.49
C TRP A 210 -5.79 47.55 -5.91
N SER A 211 -6.06 47.48 -4.60
CA SER A 211 -6.98 48.38 -3.92
C SER A 211 -6.48 49.83 -3.88
N GLN A 212 -5.15 50.04 -3.92
CA GLN A 212 -4.52 51.35 -3.93
C GLN A 212 -4.54 52.01 -5.32
N GLU A 213 -4.62 51.21 -6.39
CA GLU A 213 -4.70 51.71 -7.77
C GLU A 213 -6.15 52.04 -8.15
N ALA A 214 -6.50 53.33 -8.20
CA ALA A 214 -7.85 53.80 -8.53
C ALA A 214 -8.37 53.28 -9.88
N ASP A 215 -7.50 53.20 -10.90
CA ASP A 215 -7.86 52.73 -12.25
C ASP A 215 -8.21 51.23 -12.26
N LYS A 216 -7.47 50.40 -11.52
CA LYS A 216 -7.75 48.97 -11.38
C LYS A 216 -9.00 48.73 -10.54
N LYS A 217 -9.19 49.51 -9.48
CA LYS A 217 -10.37 49.46 -8.62
C LYS A 217 -11.65 49.73 -9.41
N GLN A 218 -11.66 50.78 -10.24
CA GLN A 218 -12.80 51.11 -11.10
C GLN A 218 -13.07 50.05 -12.17
N LYS A 219 -12.02 49.39 -12.68
CA LYS A 219 -12.15 48.33 -13.69
C LYS A 219 -12.70 47.02 -13.12
N TYR A 220 -12.27 46.62 -11.92
CA TYR A 220 -12.57 45.29 -11.35
C TYR A 220 -13.70 45.29 -10.30
N LEU A 221 -13.90 46.38 -9.54
CA LEU A 221 -15.00 46.50 -8.58
C LEU A 221 -16.19 47.20 -9.24
N THR A 222 -16.81 46.56 -10.23
CA THR A 222 -18.01 47.06 -10.90
C THR A 222 -19.25 46.28 -10.47
N GLY A 223 -20.40 46.96 -10.38
CA GLY A 223 -21.70 46.33 -10.19
C GLY A 223 -22.67 47.12 -9.33
N ARG A 224 -23.96 46.80 -9.46
CA ARG A 224 -25.08 47.55 -8.85
C ARG A 224 -24.96 47.78 -7.34
N ARG A 225 -24.32 46.87 -6.59
CA ARG A 225 -24.11 47.02 -5.13
C ARG A 225 -23.01 48.03 -4.79
N VAL A 226 -22.03 48.20 -5.66
CA VAL A 226 -20.95 49.18 -5.51
C VAL A 226 -21.49 50.57 -5.81
N ASP A 227 -22.26 50.72 -6.89
CA ASP A 227 -22.89 51.99 -7.28
C ASP A 227 -23.80 52.51 -6.16
N LEU A 228 -24.68 51.65 -5.62
CA LEU A 228 -25.55 51.99 -4.49
C LEU A 228 -24.75 52.38 -3.23
N ALA A 229 -23.62 51.73 -2.98
CA ALA A 229 -22.77 52.08 -1.84
C ALA A 229 -22.06 53.43 -2.02
N GLU A 230 -21.67 53.77 -3.24
CA GLU A 230 -21.12 55.09 -3.57
C GLU A 230 -22.16 56.20 -3.43
N GLU A 231 -23.38 55.98 -3.94
CA GLU A 231 -24.50 56.92 -3.78
C GLU A 231 -24.81 57.17 -2.31
N LEU A 232 -24.91 56.11 -1.49
CA LEU A 232 -25.13 56.24 -0.04
C LEU A 232 -24.02 57.03 0.65
N LYS A 233 -22.76 56.86 0.24
CA LYS A 233 -21.62 57.61 0.78
C LYS A 233 -21.64 59.08 0.35
N GLN A 234 -22.13 59.38 -0.84
CA GLN A 234 -22.33 60.76 -1.29
C GLN A 234 -23.45 61.44 -0.48
N VAL A 235 -24.59 60.76 -0.29
CA VAL A 235 -25.71 61.28 0.50
C VAL A 235 -25.28 61.59 1.94
N ARG A 236 -24.53 60.69 2.59
CA ARG A 236 -24.04 60.94 3.96
C ARG A 236 -23.12 62.16 4.04
N ARG A 237 -22.21 62.34 3.08
CA ARG A 237 -21.32 63.52 3.03
C ARG A 237 -22.08 64.82 2.81
N ILE A 238 -23.17 64.80 2.06
CA ILE A 238 -24.04 65.98 1.89
C ILE A 238 -24.75 66.31 3.21
N GLN A 239 -25.24 65.30 3.92
CA GLN A 239 -25.87 65.48 5.24
C GLN A 239 -24.88 66.09 6.26
N GLU A 240 -23.67 65.57 6.36
CA GLU A 240 -22.62 66.10 7.25
C GLU A 240 -22.32 67.57 6.94
N LYS A 241 -22.16 67.94 5.67
CA LYS A 241 -21.94 69.35 5.27
C LYS A 241 -23.14 70.25 5.57
N LEU A 242 -24.37 69.76 5.39
CA LEU A 242 -25.57 70.52 5.72
C LEU A 242 -25.69 70.76 7.22
N GLU A 243 -25.31 69.79 8.05
CA GLU A 243 -25.22 69.96 9.49
C GLU A 243 -24.15 70.99 9.88
N GLU A 244 -22.97 70.94 9.26
CA GLU A 244 -21.92 71.96 9.45
C GLU A 244 -22.42 73.37 9.06
N PHE A 245 -23.12 73.51 7.93
CA PHE A 245 -23.71 74.79 7.50
C PHE A 245 -24.81 75.28 8.44
N MET A 246 -25.69 74.41 8.94
CA MET A 246 -26.71 74.79 9.94
C MET A 246 -26.07 75.29 11.23
N VAL A 247 -24.99 74.65 11.69
CA VAL A 247 -24.26 75.08 12.88
C VAL A 247 -23.59 76.44 12.66
N GLN A 248 -23.05 76.71 11.47
CA GLN A 248 -22.48 78.03 11.13
C GLN A 248 -23.57 79.12 11.06
N LEU A 249 -24.72 78.84 10.44
CA LEU A 249 -25.87 79.76 10.38
C LEU A 249 -26.45 80.09 11.76
N GLN A 250 -26.43 79.13 12.70
CA GLN A 250 -26.85 79.39 14.09
C GLN A 250 -25.84 80.25 14.86
N ARG A 251 -24.57 80.32 14.44
CA ARG A 251 -23.53 81.15 15.07
C ARG A 251 -23.51 82.58 14.53
N GLU A 252 -24.08 82.84 13.35
CA GLU A 252 -24.17 84.18 12.75
C GLU A 252 -25.45 84.96 13.14
N LYS A 253 -26.32 84.37 13.97
CA LYS A 253 -27.56 84.99 14.49
C LYS A 253 -27.38 85.48 15.91
#